data_AF-A0A936F2H1-F1
#
_entry.id   AF-A0A936F2H1-F1
#
_cell.length_a   1.000
_cell.length_b   1.000
_cell.length_c   1.000
_cell.angle_alpha   90.00
_cell.angle_beta   90.00
_cell.angle_gamma   90.00
#
_symmetry.space_group_name_H-M   'P 1'
#
loop_
_entity.id
_entity.type
_entity.pdbx_description
1 polymer ?
#
loop_
_entity_poly.entity_id
_entity_poly.type
_entity_poly.pdbx_seq_one_letter_code
_entity_poly.pdbx_strand_id
1 'polypeptide(L)' 'IGVGRVIKGWDEGVISMKVGGKRTLYIPSYLGYGPRGAGGDIPPNADLIFEVELVSLQ' A
#
# COMPACT_ATOMS: atom_id res chain seq x y z
N ILE A 1 11.85 -6.59 -2.86
CA ILE A 1 10.72 -5.64 -2.72
C ILE A 1 11.18 -4.33 -3.37
N GLY A 2 10.41 -3.70 -4.26
CA GLY A 2 10.81 -2.42 -4.87
C GLY A 2 11.10 -2.41 -6.38
N VAL A 3 10.29 -3.08 -7.20
CA VAL A 3 10.33 -2.89 -8.67
C VAL A 3 9.04 -2.24 -9.15
N GLY A 4 8.68 -1.07 -8.60
CA GLY A 4 7.62 -0.19 -9.14
C GLY A 4 6.24 -0.82 -9.39
N ARG A 5 5.93 -1.97 -8.77
CA ARG A 5 4.65 -2.69 -8.93
C ARG A 5 3.63 -2.34 -7.84
N VAL A 6 4.00 -1.50 -6.87
CA VAL A 6 3.16 -1.11 -5.72
C VAL A 6 3.04 0.41 -5.63
N ILE A 7 1.99 0.89 -4.97
CA ILE A 7 1.75 2.32 -4.74
C ILE A 7 2.78 2.91 -3.77
N LYS A 8 3.07 4.21 -3.88
CA LYS A 8 4.12 4.88 -3.08
C LYS A 8 3.93 4.71 -1.57
N GLY A 9 2.69 4.71 -1.08
CA GLY A 9 2.40 4.50 0.34
C GLY A 9 2.82 3.13 0.86
N TRP A 10 2.94 2.12 -0.01
CA TRP A 10 3.48 0.81 0.37
C TRP A 10 5.01 0.83 0.49
N ASP A 11 5.70 1.52 -0.43
CA ASP A 11 7.15 1.69 -0.32
C ASP A 11 7.50 2.38 1.01
N GLU A 12 6.81 3.45 1.38
CA GLU A 12 7.04 4.12 2.67
C GLU A 12 6.58 3.29 3.88
N GLY A 13 5.42 2.63 3.78
CA GLY A 13 4.78 1.94 4.88
C GLY A 13 5.33 0.56 5.22
N VAL A 14 6.00 -0.13 4.29
CA VAL A 14 6.38 -1.54 4.45
C VAL A 14 7.88 -1.74 4.69
N ILE A 15 8.74 -0.76 4.37
CA ILE A 15 10.22 -0.88 4.45
C ILE A 15 10.75 -1.40 5.80
N SER A 16 10.08 -1.12 6.92
CA SER A 16 10.53 -1.51 8.26
C SER A 16 9.95 -2.83 8.81
N MET A 17 9.26 -3.63 7.99
CA MET A 17 8.52 -4.81 8.49
C MET A 17 9.46 -5.98 8.79
N LYS A 18 9.18 -6.68 9.89
CA LYS A 18 9.77 -8.00 10.18
C LYS A 18 8.81 -9.10 9.77
N VAL A 19 9.34 -10.26 9.36
CA VAL A 19 8.55 -11.46 9.06
C VAL A 19 7.71 -11.82 10.28
N GLY A 20 6.44 -12.15 10.06
CA GLY A 20 5.42 -12.37 11.09
C GLY A 20 4.79 -11.09 11.65
N GLY A 21 5.25 -9.91 11.25
CA GLY A 21 4.67 -8.64 11.66
C GLY A 21 3.34 -8.36 10.95
N LYS A 22 2.37 -7.80 11.68
CA LYS A 22 1.12 -7.26 11.13
C LYS A 22 1.07 -5.76 11.36
N ARG A 23 0.56 -5.00 10.39
CA ARG A 23 0.32 -3.56 10.56
C ARG A 23 -0.86 -3.10 9.71
N THR A 24 -1.52 -2.04 10.16
CA THR A 24 -2.50 -1.32 9.34
C THR A 24 -1.83 -0.08 8.75
N LEU A 25 -1.94 0.09 7.43
CA LEU A 25 -1.46 1.26 6.70
C LEU A 25 -2.64 2.13 6.30
N TYR A 26 -2.61 3.39 6.72
CA TYR A 26 -3.46 4.44 6.19
C TYR A 26 -2.71 5.16 5.08
N ILE A 27 -3.21 5.07 3.85
CA ILE A 27 -2.56 5.63 2.66
C ILE A 27 -3.50 6.67 2.05
N PRO A 28 -3.19 7.96 2.21
CA PRO A 28 -3.89 9.02 1.50
C PRO A 28 -3.83 8.81 -0.01
N SER A 29 -4.89 9.24 -0.71
CA SER A 29 -5.05 9.00 -2.15
C SER A 29 -3.84 9.43 -2.99
N TYR A 30 -3.15 10.53 -2.63
CA TYR A 30 -1.96 11.03 -3.35
C TYR A 30 -0.72 10.12 -3.23
N LEU A 31 -0.66 9.24 -2.22
CA LEU A 31 0.32 8.16 -2.08
C LEU A 31 -0.18 6.82 -2.65
N GLY A 32 -1.46 6.76 -3.03
CA GLY A 32 -2.13 5.62 -3.65
C GLY A 32 -2.35 5.82 -5.15
N TYR A 33 -3.62 5.89 -5.56
CA TYR A 33 -4.05 5.98 -6.96
C TYR A 33 -4.47 7.38 -7.42
N GLY A 34 -4.49 8.35 -6.50
CA GLY A 34 -4.75 9.76 -6.77
C GLY A 34 -6.08 10.01 -7.50
N PRO A 35 -6.15 11.08 -8.31
CA PRO A 35 -7.35 11.44 -9.06
C PRO A 35 -7.78 10.42 -10.12
N ARG A 36 -6.89 9.49 -10.49
CA ARG A 36 -7.17 8.50 -11.52
C ARG A 36 -7.97 7.31 -11.00
N GLY A 37 -7.86 7.00 -9.70
CA GLY A 37 -8.39 5.76 -9.14
C GLY A 37 -7.73 4.52 -9.78
N ALA A 38 -8.35 3.36 -9.60
CA ALA A 38 -7.87 2.12 -10.21
C ALA A 38 -9.03 1.18 -10.58
N GLY A 39 -9.10 0.84 -11.87
CA GLY A 39 -10.14 -0.04 -12.40
C GLY A 39 -11.55 0.52 -12.16
N GLY A 40 -12.48 -0.37 -11.82
CA GLY A 40 -13.84 -0.01 -11.39
C GLY A 40 -14.03 0.01 -9.87
N ASP A 41 -13.03 -0.47 -9.11
CA ASP A 41 -13.19 -0.74 -7.68
C ASP A 41 -12.65 0.39 -6.79
N ILE A 42 -11.71 1.19 -7.29
CA ILE A 42 -11.11 2.30 -6.54
C ILE A 42 -11.51 3.63 -7.18
N PRO A 43 -12.41 4.40 -6.55
CA PRO A 43 -12.80 5.72 -7.03
C PRO A 43 -11.63 6.72 -7.06
N PRO A 44 -11.74 7.78 -7.89
CA PRO A 44 -10.85 8.94 -7.82
C PRO A 44 -10.73 9.51 -6.40
N ASN A 45 -9.50 9.85 -6.00
CA ASN A 45 -9.17 10.48 -4.71
C ASN A 45 -9.58 9.68 -3.47
N ALA A 46 -9.79 8.37 -3.58
CA ALA A 46 -10.07 7.52 -2.44
C ALA A 46 -8.81 7.30 -1.58
N ASP A 47 -8.95 7.54 -0.28
CA ASP A 47 -7.97 7.12 0.72
C ASP A 47 -8.11 5.61 0.96
N LEU A 48 -6.99 4.94 1.25
CA LEU A 48 -6.92 3.49 1.34
C LEU A 48 -6.48 3.06 2.72
N ILE A 49 -7.09 1.99 3.22
CA ILE A 49 -6.69 1.33 4.46
C ILE A 49 -6.33 -0.11 4.11
N PHE A 50 -5.09 -0.50 4.41
CA PHE A 50 -4.61 -1.86 4.20
C PHE A 50 -4.23 -2.50 5.52
N GLU A 51 -4.67 -3.72 5.75
CA GLU A 51 -4.07 -4.59 6.74
C GLU A 51 -3.01 -5.46 6.05
N VAL A 52 -1.78 -5.36 6.49
CA VAL A 52 -0.64 -6.04 5.88
C VAL A 52 -0.03 -7.00 6.90
N GLU A 53 0.23 -8.21 6.45
CA GLU A 53 0.98 -9.23 7.20
C GLU A 53 2.19 -9.68 6.37
N LEU A 54 3.38 -9.60 6.94
CA LEU A 54 4.59 -10.07 6.25
C LEU A 54 4.77 -11.57 6.52
N VAL A 55 4.32 -12.41 5.59
CA VAL A 55 4.33 -13.88 5.76
C VAL A 55 5.73 -14.48 5.56
N SER A 56 6.51 -13.99 4.60
CA SER A 56 7.88 -14.45 4.34
C SER A 56 8.70 -13.43 3.55
N LEU A 57 10.04 -13.54 3.63
CA LEU A 57 10.98 -12.92 2.70
C LEU A 57 11.54 -14.03 1.81
N GLN A 58 11.48 -13.83 0.50
CA GLN A 58 12.04 -14.74 -0.50
C GLN A 58 13.36 -14.20 -1.04
#